data_AF-A0A6J4JJU6-F1
#
_entry.id   AF-A0A6J4JJU6-F1
#
_cell.length_a   1.000
_cell.length_b   1.000
_cell.length_c   1.000
_cell.angle_alpha   90.00
_cell.angle_beta   90.00
_cell.angle_gamma   90.00
#
_symmetry.space_group_name_H-M   'P 1'
#
loop_
_entity.id
_entity.type
_entity.pdbx_description
1 polymer ?
#
loop_
_entity_poly.entity_id
_entity_poly.type
_entity_poly.pdbx_seq_one_letter_code
_entity_poly.pdbx_strand_id
1 'polypeptide(L)'
;MGLAGPRDVAARKGSASIAPDTHSSRPTPAPRNTRAAARSPATPVTVEGVRISSPGKVLWPDEGITKLELVRYHAALAPVILRYVRHRPLTLRPFPRGVDKPGFYIKDAPKGAPEWLQTFCDVAQSTGEAVHFVVAEDARTLVWLAQFNSVEVHAWLSTVECPDQPDWAVVDLDPPDEMPAGLRQRNVVTAAVAMRDELARRGLKSFPKVSGQTGVHVLVPLDPVHRFDDVRAFFEQLGEDLCQALPDLLTTDYDIAGRGGRILVDYAQNSRAKTTVAPYSVRPKPGAPVALPVTWDELKDPSFNREQWTLRTVPERVAKVGDLLEPALRVKQRLPAAR
;
A
#
# COMPACT_ATOMS: atom_id res chain seq x y z
N MET A 1 40.08 59.33 -27.43
CA MET A 1 39.05 59.65 -28.45
C MET A 1 37.91 58.67 -28.21
N GLY A 2 36.89 59.03 -27.43
CA GLY A 2 35.73 59.84 -27.82
C GLY A 2 34.50 58.94 -27.55
N LEU A 3 33.99 58.95 -26.31
CA LEU A 3 32.74 59.59 -25.90
C LEU A 3 31.50 59.05 -26.62
N ALA A 4 30.72 58.29 -25.84
CA ALA A 4 29.34 57.92 -26.12
C ALA A 4 28.41 59.15 -25.99
N GLY A 5 27.36 59.16 -26.81
CA GLY A 5 26.26 60.11 -26.77
C GLY A 5 25.31 59.90 -27.97
N PRO A 6 24.07 60.42 -27.92
CA PRO A 6 22.86 59.65 -27.65
C PRO A 6 21.82 59.75 -28.79
N ARG A 7 20.63 59.13 -28.66
CA ARG A 7 19.33 59.71 -29.12
C ARG A 7 18.11 58.83 -28.82
N ASP A 8 17.19 59.41 -28.05
CA ASP A 8 15.74 59.17 -28.09
C ASP A 8 15.12 59.65 -29.41
N VAL A 9 14.11 58.95 -29.94
CA VAL A 9 12.98 59.56 -30.69
C VAL A 9 11.70 58.76 -30.47
N ALA A 10 10.62 59.53 -30.34
CA ALA A 10 9.27 59.24 -29.87
C ALA A 10 8.33 58.43 -30.80
N ALA A 11 7.18 58.11 -30.19
CA ALA A 11 6.00 57.41 -30.66
C ALA A 11 5.30 57.93 -31.93
N ARG A 12 4.51 57.05 -32.58
CA ARG A 12 3.23 57.37 -33.25
C ARG A 12 2.29 56.17 -33.36
N LYS A 13 1.00 56.44 -33.09
CA LYS A 13 -0.16 55.55 -33.17
C LYS A 13 -0.62 55.32 -34.62
N GLY A 14 -1.29 54.20 -34.88
CA GLY A 14 -2.08 53.97 -36.10
C GLY A 14 -2.94 52.69 -35.98
N SER A 15 -4.24 52.87 -35.79
CA SER A 15 -5.30 51.87 -35.69
C SER A 15 -5.87 51.47 -37.06
N ALA A 16 -6.24 50.20 -37.26
CA ALA A 16 -7.37 49.81 -38.11
C ALA A 16 -7.86 48.39 -37.73
N SER A 17 -9.17 48.26 -37.51
CA SER A 17 -9.89 47.03 -37.14
C SER A 17 -10.35 46.22 -38.34
N ILE A 18 -10.43 44.89 -38.24
CA ILE A 18 -11.51 44.03 -38.78
C ILE A 18 -11.64 42.78 -37.88
N ALA A 19 -12.86 42.42 -37.49
CA ALA A 19 -13.27 41.14 -36.91
C ALA A 19 -14.28 40.45 -37.87
N PRO A 20 -14.86 39.28 -37.54
CA PRO A 20 -14.28 37.97 -37.20
C PRO A 20 -14.77 36.88 -38.20
N ASP A 21 -14.19 35.67 -38.22
CA ASP A 21 -15.02 34.47 -38.48
C ASP A 21 -14.41 33.12 -38.06
N THR A 22 -15.21 32.46 -37.22
CA THR A 22 -15.54 31.04 -37.09
C THR A 22 -14.69 29.94 -37.76
N HIS A 23 -14.08 29.06 -36.94
CA HIS A 23 -14.53 27.66 -36.81
C HIS A 23 -13.79 26.92 -35.69
N SER A 24 -14.56 26.60 -34.65
CA SER A 24 -14.23 25.67 -33.57
C SER A 24 -14.45 24.23 -34.04
N SER A 25 -13.44 23.37 -33.88
CA SER A 25 -13.61 21.91 -33.95
C SER A 25 -13.07 21.29 -32.65
N ARG A 26 -13.99 21.04 -31.71
CA ARG A 26 -13.75 20.24 -30.51
C ARG A 26 -13.63 18.76 -30.89
N PRO A 27 -12.69 17.99 -30.31
CA PRO A 27 -12.69 16.54 -30.44
C PRO A 27 -13.87 15.93 -29.68
N THR A 28 -14.55 14.98 -30.33
CA THR A 28 -15.71 14.25 -29.83
C THR A 28 -15.30 13.31 -28.68
N PRO A 29 -16.01 13.26 -27.54
CA PRO A 29 -15.73 12.27 -26.50
C PRO A 29 -16.17 10.89 -26.96
N ALA A 30 -15.32 9.89 -26.74
CA ALA A 30 -15.65 8.47 -26.93
C ALA A 30 -16.86 8.05 -26.06
N PRO A 31 -17.67 7.07 -26.51
CA PRO A 31 -18.90 6.69 -25.82
C PRO A 31 -18.58 6.08 -24.45
N ARG A 32 -19.04 6.76 -23.40
CA ARG A 32 -18.99 6.30 -22.01
C ARG A 32 -19.99 5.15 -21.88
N ASN A 33 -19.49 3.92 -21.73
CA ASN A 33 -20.28 2.70 -21.61
C ASN A 33 -21.04 2.72 -20.26
N THR A 34 -22.24 3.29 -20.26
CA THR A 34 -23.15 3.32 -19.09
C THR A 34 -23.81 1.95 -18.94
N ARG A 35 -23.04 0.97 -18.45
CA ARG A 35 -23.65 -0.22 -17.85
C ARG A 35 -24.42 0.26 -16.62
N ALA A 36 -25.74 0.21 -16.68
CA ALA A 36 -26.65 0.67 -15.62
C ALA A 36 -26.17 0.15 -14.27
N ALA A 37 -25.77 1.06 -13.39
CA ALA A 37 -25.42 0.75 -12.02
C ALA A 37 -26.63 0.08 -11.37
N ALA A 38 -26.53 -1.23 -11.08
CA ALA A 38 -27.52 -1.91 -10.27
C ALA A 38 -27.70 -1.09 -8.99
N ARG A 39 -28.93 -0.61 -8.72
CA ARG A 39 -29.24 0.19 -7.53
C ARG A 39 -28.76 -0.60 -6.32
N SER A 40 -27.72 -0.08 -5.67
CA SER A 40 -27.18 -0.70 -4.47
C SER A 40 -28.26 -0.72 -3.38
N PRO A 41 -28.30 -1.77 -2.53
CA PRO A 41 -29.34 -1.86 -1.52
C PRO A 41 -29.31 -0.63 -0.62
N ALA A 42 -30.45 0.05 -0.51
CA ALA A 42 -30.62 1.19 0.40
C ALA A 42 -30.81 0.74 1.85
N THR A 43 -31.26 -0.50 2.05
CA THR A 43 -31.56 -1.09 3.36
C THR A 43 -30.30 -1.72 3.97
N PRO A 44 -30.09 -1.59 5.29
CA PRO A 44 -29.04 -2.31 5.99
C PRO A 44 -29.09 -3.82 5.74
N VAL A 45 -27.92 -4.45 5.61
CA VAL A 45 -27.78 -5.90 5.43
C VAL A 45 -26.85 -6.46 6.52
N THR A 46 -26.94 -7.76 6.80
CA THR A 46 -26.03 -8.44 7.72
C THR A 46 -25.07 -9.33 6.95
N VAL A 47 -23.77 -9.21 7.23
CA VAL A 47 -22.71 -10.04 6.65
C VAL A 47 -21.83 -10.52 7.81
N GLU A 48 -21.55 -11.83 7.90
CA GLU A 48 -20.78 -12.43 9.02
C GLU A 48 -21.27 -11.97 10.41
N GLY A 49 -22.59 -11.80 10.61
CA GLY A 49 -23.16 -11.33 11.88
C GLY A 49 -22.90 -9.85 12.21
N VAL A 50 -22.45 -9.04 11.24
CA VAL A 50 -22.26 -7.59 11.36
C VAL A 50 -23.31 -6.84 10.53
N ARG A 51 -24.00 -5.88 11.14
CA ARG A 51 -24.95 -5.01 10.46
C ARG A 51 -24.22 -3.92 9.67
N ILE A 52 -24.44 -3.89 8.36
CA ILE A 52 -23.90 -2.91 7.42
C ILE A 52 -24.90 -1.77 7.25
N SER A 53 -24.64 -0.62 7.87
CA SER A 53 -25.62 0.49 7.98
C SER A 53 -25.85 1.29 6.69
N SER A 54 -24.82 1.42 5.84
CA SER A 54 -24.88 2.20 4.59
C SER A 54 -24.25 1.40 3.44
N PRO A 55 -24.87 0.27 3.04
CA PRO A 55 -24.24 -0.65 2.10
C PRO A 55 -24.02 -0.03 0.72
N GLY A 56 -24.96 0.79 0.23
CA GLY A 56 -24.84 1.49 -1.06
C GLY A 56 -23.96 2.75 -1.06
N LYS A 57 -23.30 3.09 0.05
CA LYS A 57 -22.37 4.22 0.09
C LYS A 57 -21.20 3.96 -0.86
N VAL A 58 -20.99 4.86 -1.82
CA VAL A 58 -19.86 4.78 -2.76
C VAL A 58 -18.58 5.22 -2.05
N LEU A 59 -17.55 4.38 -2.12
CA LEU A 59 -16.21 4.63 -1.58
C LEU A 59 -15.22 5.01 -2.68
N TRP A 60 -15.36 4.43 -3.87
CA TRP A 60 -14.64 4.86 -5.07
C TRP A 60 -15.63 5.39 -6.12
N PRO A 61 -15.74 6.74 -6.27
CA PRO A 61 -16.74 7.35 -7.15
C PRO A 61 -16.61 6.97 -8.63
N ASP A 62 -15.38 6.92 -9.15
CA ASP A 62 -15.13 6.71 -10.59
C ASP A 62 -15.50 5.28 -11.02
N GLU A 63 -15.27 4.29 -10.16
CA GLU A 63 -15.57 2.88 -10.40
C GLU A 63 -16.94 2.45 -9.85
N GLY A 64 -17.62 3.35 -9.12
CA GLY A 64 -18.87 3.08 -8.42
C GLY A 64 -18.76 2.00 -7.33
N ILE A 65 -17.55 1.77 -6.77
CA ILE A 65 -17.34 0.71 -5.78
C ILE A 65 -17.94 1.15 -4.44
N THR A 66 -18.81 0.30 -3.90
CA THR A 66 -19.56 0.58 -2.67
C THR A 66 -18.92 -0.01 -1.42
N LYS A 67 -19.39 0.47 -0.26
CA LYS A 67 -19.07 -0.14 1.05
C LYS A 67 -19.41 -1.63 1.07
N LEU A 68 -20.57 -2.02 0.52
CA LEU A 68 -20.97 -3.43 0.54
C LEU A 68 -20.03 -4.30 -0.30
N GLU A 69 -19.47 -3.79 -1.40
CA GLU A 69 -18.44 -4.51 -2.16
C GLU A 69 -17.16 -4.69 -1.35
N LEU A 70 -16.68 -3.65 -0.66
CA LEU A 70 -15.53 -3.76 0.24
C LEU A 70 -15.78 -4.79 1.36
N VAL A 71 -16.98 -4.78 1.94
CA VAL A 71 -17.40 -5.75 2.96
C VAL A 71 -17.40 -7.18 2.41
N ARG A 72 -18.00 -7.40 1.23
CA ARG A 72 -18.05 -8.73 0.60
C ARG A 72 -16.67 -9.23 0.20
N TYR A 73 -15.78 -8.33 -0.23
CA TYR A 73 -14.38 -8.66 -0.49
C TYR A 73 -13.70 -9.23 0.77
N HIS A 74 -13.84 -8.54 1.91
CA HIS A 74 -13.26 -9.02 3.18
C HIS A 74 -13.88 -10.34 3.65
N ALA A 75 -15.19 -10.52 3.51
CA ALA A 75 -15.85 -11.79 3.84
C ALA A 75 -15.34 -12.93 2.95
N ALA A 76 -15.26 -12.71 1.63
CA ALA A 76 -14.83 -13.73 0.66
C ALA A 76 -13.36 -14.11 0.82
N LEU A 77 -12.48 -13.15 1.11
CA LEU A 77 -11.05 -13.38 1.30
C LEU A 77 -10.62 -13.58 2.75
N ALA A 78 -11.54 -13.63 3.72
CA ALA A 78 -11.22 -13.88 5.11
C ALA A 78 -10.30 -15.11 5.31
N PRO A 79 -10.51 -16.27 4.63
CA PRO A 79 -9.65 -17.44 4.80
C PRO A 79 -8.16 -17.22 4.45
N VAL A 80 -7.86 -16.26 3.57
CA VAL A 80 -6.48 -15.93 3.18
C VAL A 80 -5.96 -14.69 3.91
N ILE A 81 -6.78 -13.65 4.11
CA ILE A 81 -6.40 -12.44 4.84
C ILE A 81 -6.00 -12.78 6.28
N LEU A 82 -6.81 -13.60 6.97
CA LEU A 82 -6.60 -13.89 8.40
C LEU A 82 -5.25 -14.54 8.68
N ARG A 83 -4.65 -15.26 7.72
CA ARG A 83 -3.31 -15.86 7.89
C ARG A 83 -2.22 -14.83 8.17
N TYR A 84 -2.44 -13.58 7.77
CA TYR A 84 -1.44 -12.50 7.85
C TYR A 84 -1.80 -11.40 8.83
N VAL A 85 -3.04 -11.38 9.35
CA VAL A 85 -3.50 -10.32 10.27
C VAL A 85 -4.01 -10.86 11.61
N ARG A 86 -4.26 -12.17 11.71
CA ARG A 86 -4.71 -12.79 12.96
C ARG A 86 -3.65 -12.72 14.05
N HIS A 87 -4.08 -12.51 15.28
CA HIS A 87 -3.23 -12.30 16.45
C HIS A 87 -2.28 -11.09 16.35
N ARG A 88 -2.49 -10.19 15.38
CA ARG A 88 -1.64 -9.01 15.19
C ARG A 88 -2.42 -7.76 15.54
N PRO A 89 -1.81 -6.83 16.30
CA PRO A 89 -2.35 -5.49 16.45
C PRO A 89 -2.44 -4.79 15.07
N LEU A 90 -3.54 -4.08 14.82
CA LEU A 90 -3.82 -3.44 13.53
C LEU A 90 -3.85 -1.92 13.63
N THR A 91 -3.24 -1.26 12.65
CA THR A 91 -3.51 0.14 12.34
C THR A 91 -4.50 0.19 11.18
N LEU A 92 -5.56 0.97 11.34
CA LEU A 92 -6.63 1.12 10.38
C LEU A 92 -6.50 2.43 9.62
N ARG A 93 -6.92 2.44 8.35
CA ARG A 93 -7.06 3.69 7.60
C ARG A 93 -8.45 3.81 6.98
N PRO A 94 -9.41 4.36 7.73
CA PRO A 94 -10.75 4.60 7.22
C PRO A 94 -10.87 5.77 6.26
N PHE A 95 -11.83 5.62 5.33
CA PHE A 95 -12.26 6.64 4.38
C PHE A 95 -13.77 6.89 4.50
N PRO A 96 -14.25 7.54 5.57
CA PRO A 96 -15.68 7.73 5.81
C PRO A 96 -16.36 8.65 4.78
N ARG A 97 -15.64 9.30 3.88
CA ARG A 97 -16.23 10.14 2.83
C ARG A 97 -15.88 9.67 1.41
N GLY A 98 -15.31 8.47 1.28
CA GLY A 98 -14.75 7.99 0.01
C GLY A 98 -13.25 8.29 -0.12
N VAL A 99 -12.61 7.63 -1.08
CA VAL A 99 -11.14 7.69 -1.28
C VAL A 99 -10.66 8.97 -1.98
N ASP A 100 -11.58 9.74 -2.56
CA ASP A 100 -11.35 11.07 -3.12
C ASP A 100 -11.14 12.14 -2.02
N LYS A 101 -11.43 11.80 -0.77
CA LYS A 101 -11.17 12.62 0.41
C LYS A 101 -10.06 12.00 1.26
N PRO A 102 -9.30 12.82 2.00
CA PRO A 102 -8.29 12.29 2.92
C PRO A 102 -8.92 11.31 3.92
N GLY A 103 -8.36 10.11 3.98
CA GLY A 103 -8.53 9.19 5.11
C GLY A 103 -7.60 9.59 6.25
N PHE A 104 -7.65 8.85 7.35
CA PHE A 104 -6.82 9.09 8.53
C PHE A 104 -6.38 7.76 9.13
N TYR A 105 -5.20 7.74 9.73
CA TYR A 105 -4.70 6.56 10.43
C TYR A 105 -5.27 6.52 11.85
N ILE A 106 -5.71 5.36 12.27
CA ILE A 106 -6.17 5.09 13.63
C ILE A 106 -5.45 3.87 14.16
N LYS A 107 -4.81 4.03 15.32
CA LYS A 107 -4.20 2.94 16.09
C LYS A 107 -5.13 2.45 17.20
N ASP A 108 -5.73 3.40 17.92
CA ASP A 108 -6.62 3.11 19.04
C ASP A 108 -8.02 2.68 18.56
N ALA A 109 -8.59 1.66 19.20
CA ALA A 109 -9.89 1.13 18.83
C ALA A 109 -10.95 2.24 18.90
N PRO A 110 -11.77 2.44 17.85
CA PRO A 110 -12.75 3.50 17.82
C PRO A 110 -13.71 3.43 19.01
N LYS A 111 -14.07 4.59 19.58
CA LYS A 111 -15.12 4.67 20.60
C LYS A 111 -16.42 4.07 20.07
N GLY A 112 -17.05 3.21 20.87
CA GLY A 112 -18.25 2.48 20.45
C GLY A 112 -17.98 1.29 19.54
N ALA A 113 -16.73 0.81 19.48
CA ALA A 113 -16.44 -0.51 18.93
C ALA A 113 -17.28 -1.59 19.63
N PRO A 114 -17.73 -2.64 18.92
CA PRO A 114 -18.52 -3.71 19.51
C PRO A 114 -17.76 -4.44 20.63
N GLU A 115 -18.46 -4.85 21.68
CA GLU A 115 -17.87 -5.53 22.85
C GLU A 115 -17.12 -6.83 22.50
N TRP A 116 -17.50 -7.51 21.42
CA TRP A 116 -16.85 -8.73 20.96
C TRP A 116 -15.53 -8.47 20.21
N LEU A 117 -15.23 -7.22 19.85
CA LEU A 117 -14.01 -6.88 19.13
C LEU A 117 -12.81 -6.97 20.08
N GLN A 118 -11.86 -7.84 19.74
CA GLN A 118 -10.66 -7.99 20.55
C GLN A 118 -9.70 -6.82 20.33
N THR A 119 -9.07 -6.41 21.43
CA THR A 119 -8.04 -5.38 21.41
C THR A 119 -6.80 -5.82 22.15
N PHE A 120 -5.66 -5.28 21.72
CA PHE A 120 -4.38 -5.41 22.39
C PHE A 120 -3.97 -4.04 22.93
N CYS A 121 -3.81 -3.95 24.25
CA CYS A 121 -3.35 -2.73 24.91
C CYS A 121 -1.82 -2.69 24.91
N ASP A 122 -1.25 -1.60 24.39
CA ASP A 122 0.17 -1.28 24.45
C ASP A 122 0.37 0.18 24.85
N VAL A 123 1.58 0.54 25.26
CA VAL A 123 1.91 1.92 25.63
C VAL A 123 2.66 2.59 24.49
N ALA A 124 2.11 3.70 24.00
CA ALA A 124 2.75 4.48 22.95
C ALA A 124 4.07 5.07 23.46
N GLN A 125 5.21 4.66 22.89
CA GLN A 125 6.52 5.17 23.28
C GLN A 125 6.66 6.70 23.14
N SER A 126 5.89 7.31 22.24
CA SER A 126 5.91 8.76 22.01
C SER A 126 5.18 9.59 23.07
N THR A 127 4.12 9.06 23.68
CA THR A 127 3.24 9.82 24.59
C THR A 127 3.12 9.21 25.99
N GLY A 128 3.51 7.95 26.16
CA GLY A 128 3.29 7.19 27.40
C GLY A 128 1.83 6.77 27.63
N GLU A 129 0.93 7.05 26.68
CA GLU A 129 -0.49 6.73 26.80
C GLU A 129 -0.79 5.30 26.33
N ALA A 130 -1.82 4.70 26.94
CA ALA A 130 -2.34 3.41 26.52
C ALA A 130 -3.06 3.53 25.16
N VAL A 131 -2.79 2.59 24.26
CA VAL A 131 -3.40 2.47 22.94
C VAL A 131 -3.96 1.05 22.81
N HIS A 132 -5.23 0.92 22.44
CA HIS A 132 -5.93 -0.35 22.29
C HIS A 132 -6.04 -0.68 20.81
N PHE A 133 -5.08 -1.41 20.26
CA PHE A 133 -5.11 -1.81 18.87
C PHE A 133 -6.17 -2.87 18.62
N VAL A 134 -6.90 -2.77 17.50
CA VAL A 134 -7.81 -3.85 17.08
C VAL A 134 -7.00 -5.09 16.70
N VAL A 135 -7.48 -6.28 17.09
CA VAL A 135 -6.90 -7.58 16.71
C VAL A 135 -7.94 -8.38 15.94
N ALA A 136 -7.63 -8.80 14.71
CA ALA A 136 -8.58 -9.49 13.85
C ALA A 136 -8.52 -11.02 14.01
N GLU A 137 -9.41 -11.59 14.81
CA GLU A 137 -9.43 -13.05 15.04
C GLU A 137 -10.21 -13.87 14.00
N ASP A 138 -11.15 -13.23 13.31
CA ASP A 138 -12.13 -13.92 12.48
C ASP A 138 -12.68 -13.05 11.32
N ALA A 139 -13.48 -13.68 10.46
CA ALA A 139 -14.11 -12.99 9.33
C ALA A 139 -15.05 -11.86 9.78
N ARG A 140 -15.70 -12.03 10.95
CA ARG A 140 -16.59 -11.04 11.54
C ARG A 140 -15.84 -9.73 11.85
N THR A 141 -14.64 -9.83 12.40
CA THR A 141 -13.77 -8.67 12.62
C THR A 141 -13.41 -7.98 11.31
N LEU A 142 -12.96 -8.73 10.29
CA LEU A 142 -12.62 -8.14 8.98
C LEU A 142 -13.80 -7.42 8.32
N VAL A 143 -14.99 -8.01 8.38
CA VAL A 143 -16.22 -7.38 7.89
C VAL A 143 -16.55 -6.11 8.67
N TRP A 144 -16.33 -6.10 9.98
CA TRP A 144 -16.53 -4.90 10.79
C TRP A 144 -15.53 -3.78 10.44
N LEU A 145 -14.26 -4.10 10.17
CA LEU A 145 -13.27 -3.12 9.68
C LEU A 145 -13.77 -2.43 8.39
N ALA A 146 -14.31 -3.21 7.45
CA ALA A 146 -14.88 -2.69 6.22
C ALA A 146 -16.17 -1.87 6.45
N GLN A 147 -17.04 -2.30 7.38
CA GLN A 147 -18.22 -1.52 7.80
C GLN A 147 -17.83 -0.16 8.39
N PHE A 148 -16.74 -0.13 9.15
CA PHE A 148 -16.09 1.08 9.69
C PHE A 148 -15.41 1.93 8.59
N ASN A 149 -15.51 1.51 7.31
CA ASN A 149 -14.91 2.13 6.14
C ASN A 149 -13.38 2.07 6.12
N SER A 150 -12.75 1.17 6.88
CA SER A 150 -11.31 0.91 6.78
C SER A 150 -11.02 0.33 5.39
N VAL A 151 -10.34 1.11 4.55
CA VAL A 151 -9.92 0.66 3.22
C VAL A 151 -8.60 -0.06 3.33
N GLU A 152 -7.64 0.51 4.05
CA GLU A 152 -6.37 -0.14 4.34
C GLU A 152 -6.40 -0.77 5.73
N VAL A 153 -5.81 -1.96 5.82
CA VAL A 153 -5.49 -2.64 7.07
C VAL A 153 -3.99 -2.86 7.09
N HIS A 154 -3.34 -2.32 8.12
CA HIS A 154 -1.91 -2.46 8.34
C HIS A 154 -1.69 -3.29 9.60
N ALA A 155 -0.84 -4.30 9.52
CA ALA A 155 -0.57 -5.20 10.63
C ALA A 155 0.83 -4.97 11.18
N TRP A 156 0.99 -5.23 12.48
CA TRP A 156 2.30 -5.38 13.08
C TRP A 156 3.07 -6.58 12.49
N LEU A 157 4.38 -6.50 12.51
CA LEU A 157 5.26 -7.60 12.10
C LEU A 157 5.46 -8.67 13.19
N SER A 158 4.90 -8.45 14.37
CA SER A 158 4.83 -9.40 15.49
C SER A 158 3.37 -9.69 15.86
N THR A 159 3.16 -10.74 16.66
CA THR A 159 1.86 -11.07 17.25
C THR A 159 1.73 -10.47 18.66
N VAL A 160 0.51 -10.49 19.20
CA VAL A 160 0.22 -10.09 20.59
C VAL A 160 0.92 -10.97 21.64
N GLU A 161 1.28 -12.20 21.28
CA GLU A 161 1.96 -13.15 22.18
C GLU A 161 3.46 -12.85 22.31
N CYS A 162 4.09 -12.36 21.24
CA CYS A 162 5.50 -12.00 21.20
C CYS A 162 5.68 -10.59 20.61
N PRO A 163 5.14 -9.54 21.26
CA PRO A 163 5.03 -8.20 20.66
C PRO A 163 6.38 -7.54 20.37
N ASP A 164 7.46 -7.99 21.01
CA ASP A 164 8.83 -7.48 20.83
C ASP A 164 9.69 -8.30 19.87
N GLN A 165 9.23 -9.48 19.45
CA GLN A 165 9.94 -10.38 18.55
C GLN A 165 9.13 -10.62 17.28
N PRO A 166 9.46 -9.96 16.16
CA PRO A 166 8.72 -10.14 14.92
C PRO A 166 8.93 -11.54 14.34
N ASP A 167 7.86 -12.07 13.75
CA ASP A 167 7.87 -13.28 12.94
C ASP A 167 7.87 -12.98 11.43
N TRP A 168 7.93 -11.68 11.09
CA TRP A 168 8.15 -11.18 9.74
C TRP A 168 9.14 -10.02 9.75
N ALA A 169 9.96 -9.94 8.71
CA ALA A 169 10.62 -8.72 8.33
C ALA A 169 10.15 -8.28 6.94
N VAL A 170 10.29 -6.99 6.66
CA VAL A 170 9.91 -6.40 5.38
C VAL A 170 10.93 -5.36 4.95
N VAL A 171 11.23 -5.35 3.65
CA VAL A 171 11.84 -4.22 2.98
C VAL A 171 10.80 -3.64 2.05
N ASP A 172 10.41 -2.38 2.26
CA ASP A 172 9.54 -1.66 1.34
C ASP A 172 10.39 -0.91 0.31
N LEU A 173 10.21 -1.27 -0.96
CA LEU A 173 10.92 -0.67 -2.08
C LEU A 173 9.97 0.34 -2.72
N ASP A 174 10.21 1.61 -2.41
CA ASP A 174 9.33 2.72 -2.79
C ASP A 174 9.99 3.59 -3.88
N PRO A 175 9.59 3.44 -5.15
CA PRO A 175 10.14 4.23 -6.23
C PRO A 175 9.46 5.61 -6.29
N PRO A 176 10.16 6.66 -6.77
CA PRO A 176 9.61 8.00 -6.82
C PRO A 176 8.41 8.10 -7.77
N ASP A 177 7.40 8.86 -7.36
CA ASP A 177 6.15 9.01 -8.09
C ASP A 177 6.34 9.74 -9.44
N GLU A 178 7.32 10.64 -9.53
CA GLU A 178 7.63 11.40 -10.75
C GLU A 178 8.28 10.54 -11.85
N MET A 179 8.78 9.35 -11.52
CA MET A 179 9.42 8.47 -12.49
C MET A 179 8.39 7.92 -13.49
N PRO A 180 8.66 7.91 -14.80
CA PRO A 180 7.74 7.36 -15.80
C PRO A 180 7.33 5.92 -15.50
N ALA A 181 6.05 5.59 -15.65
CA ALA A 181 5.47 4.34 -15.15
C ALA A 181 6.21 3.07 -15.59
N GLY A 182 6.59 2.97 -16.87
CA GLY A 182 7.34 1.81 -17.39
C GLY A 182 8.75 1.70 -16.80
N LEU A 183 9.44 2.83 -16.63
CA LEU A 183 10.77 2.86 -15.99
C LEU A 183 10.66 2.53 -14.50
N ARG A 184 9.63 3.07 -13.83
CA ARG A 184 9.33 2.82 -12.42
C ARG A 184 9.09 1.34 -12.14
N GLN A 185 8.26 0.69 -12.95
CA GLN A 185 8.03 -0.75 -12.87
C GLN A 185 9.33 -1.54 -13.05
N ARG A 186 10.10 -1.25 -14.10
CA ARG A 186 11.36 -1.95 -14.36
C ARG A 186 12.33 -1.79 -13.19
N ASN A 187 12.53 -0.57 -12.71
CA ASN A 187 13.49 -0.26 -11.66
C ASN A 187 13.11 -0.90 -10.32
N VAL A 188 11.82 -0.87 -9.93
CA VAL A 188 11.38 -1.50 -8.67
C VAL A 188 11.45 -3.03 -8.73
N VAL A 189 11.23 -3.63 -9.90
CA VAL A 189 11.45 -5.09 -10.11
C VAL A 189 12.93 -5.42 -10.01
N THR A 190 13.81 -4.66 -10.65
CA THR A 190 15.27 -4.83 -10.53
C THR A 190 15.71 -4.74 -9.07
N ALA A 191 15.26 -3.73 -8.33
CA ALA A 191 15.54 -3.57 -6.91
C ALA A 191 15.05 -4.76 -6.07
N ALA A 192 13.81 -5.22 -6.30
CA ALA A 192 13.23 -6.35 -5.57
C ALA A 192 13.98 -7.66 -5.83
N VAL A 193 14.40 -7.90 -7.06
CA VAL A 193 15.20 -9.07 -7.45
C VAL A 193 16.60 -8.99 -6.82
N ALA A 194 17.24 -7.83 -6.83
CA ALA A 194 18.54 -7.65 -6.20
C ALA A 194 18.49 -7.91 -4.68
N MET A 195 17.45 -7.38 -4.02
CA MET A 195 17.19 -7.63 -2.59
C MET A 195 16.93 -9.12 -2.31
N ARG A 196 16.14 -9.81 -3.16
CA ARG A 196 15.94 -11.27 -3.06
C ARG A 196 17.26 -12.03 -3.13
N ASP A 197 18.10 -11.70 -4.10
CA ASP A 197 19.34 -12.43 -4.35
C ASP A 197 20.38 -12.19 -3.24
N GLU A 198 20.41 -10.97 -2.67
CA GLU A 198 21.20 -10.67 -1.48
C GLU A 198 20.72 -11.46 -0.25
N LEU A 199 19.41 -11.48 0.02
CA LEU A 199 18.83 -12.29 1.10
C LEU A 199 19.15 -13.78 0.93
N ALA A 200 19.01 -14.31 -0.30
CA ALA A 200 19.32 -15.69 -0.61
C ALA A 200 20.80 -16.02 -0.37
N ARG A 201 21.73 -15.12 -0.71
CA ARG A 201 23.17 -15.27 -0.41
C ARG A 201 23.46 -15.32 1.09
N ARG A 202 22.59 -14.73 1.91
CA ARG A 202 22.64 -14.79 3.38
C ARG A 202 21.83 -15.95 3.98
N GLY A 203 21.29 -16.83 3.14
CA GLY A 203 20.53 -18.01 3.57
C GLY A 203 19.07 -17.72 3.95
N LEU A 204 18.54 -16.53 3.63
CA LEU A 204 17.17 -16.14 3.93
C LEU A 204 16.27 -16.28 2.70
N LYS A 205 15.14 -16.96 2.87
CA LYS A 205 14.07 -17.00 1.85
C LYS A 205 13.20 -15.75 1.97
N SER A 206 12.76 -15.23 0.83
CA SER A 206 11.91 -14.05 0.76
C SER A 206 10.82 -14.18 -0.32
N PHE A 207 9.76 -13.39 -0.15
CA PHE A 207 8.54 -13.46 -0.95
C PHE A 207 8.10 -12.07 -1.38
N PRO A 208 7.71 -11.86 -2.65
CA PRO A 208 7.31 -10.55 -3.14
C PRO A 208 5.81 -10.31 -2.93
N LYS A 209 5.48 -9.08 -2.58
CA LYS A 209 4.11 -8.58 -2.57
C LYS A 209 4.11 -7.21 -3.24
N VAL A 210 3.33 -7.04 -4.31
CA VAL A 210 3.10 -5.68 -4.83
C VAL A 210 2.30 -4.89 -3.80
N SER A 211 2.64 -3.63 -3.58
CA SER A 211 1.98 -2.85 -2.53
C SER A 211 0.52 -2.53 -2.86
N GLY A 212 0.10 -2.69 -4.13
CA GLY A 212 -1.16 -2.13 -4.64
C GLY A 212 -1.04 -0.65 -4.97
N GLN A 213 0.18 -0.11 -4.93
CA GLN A 213 0.55 1.20 -5.47
C GLN A 213 1.78 1.00 -6.39
N THR A 214 2.77 1.88 -6.31
CA THR A 214 3.99 1.87 -7.13
C THR A 214 5.08 0.94 -6.61
N GLY A 215 5.18 0.77 -5.29
CA GLY A 215 6.23 -0.03 -4.64
C GLY A 215 6.04 -1.56 -4.64
N VAL A 216 7.05 -2.25 -4.10
CA VAL A 216 7.09 -3.71 -3.88
C VAL A 216 7.61 -3.97 -2.48
N HIS A 217 6.94 -4.83 -1.72
CA HIS A 217 7.42 -5.31 -0.44
C HIS A 217 8.14 -6.64 -0.63
N VAL A 218 9.35 -6.75 -0.11
CA VAL A 218 10.07 -8.02 0.03
C VAL A 218 9.87 -8.52 1.45
N LEU A 219 9.06 -9.57 1.59
CA LEU A 219 8.68 -10.14 2.88
C LEU A 219 9.61 -11.31 3.24
N VAL A 220 10.06 -11.36 4.48
CA VAL A 220 10.98 -12.39 5.00
C VAL A 220 10.34 -13.00 6.25
N PRO A 221 9.84 -14.25 6.21
CA PRO A 221 9.34 -14.92 7.40
C PRO A 221 10.52 -15.19 8.37
N LEU A 222 10.29 -15.05 9.67
CA LEU A 222 11.29 -15.26 10.72
C LEU A 222 10.69 -16.07 11.87
N ASP A 223 11.53 -16.81 12.59
CA ASP A 223 11.16 -17.28 13.91
C ASP A 223 11.13 -16.07 14.88
N PRO A 224 10.13 -15.96 15.78
CA PRO A 224 10.00 -14.85 16.74
C PRO A 224 10.98 -14.99 17.91
N VAL A 225 12.27 -15.02 17.61
CA VAL A 225 13.38 -15.18 18.58
C VAL A 225 14.33 -13.97 18.60
N HIS A 226 14.27 -13.11 17.59
CA HIS A 226 15.07 -11.89 17.50
C HIS A 226 14.25 -10.69 17.94
N ARG A 227 14.89 -9.70 18.59
CA ARG A 227 14.22 -8.45 18.91
C ARG A 227 14.12 -7.57 17.66
N PHE A 228 13.14 -6.66 17.64
CA PHE A 228 13.01 -5.69 16.55
C PHE A 228 14.31 -4.93 16.24
N ASP A 229 15.09 -4.54 17.26
CA ASP A 229 16.33 -3.79 17.06
C ASP A 229 17.38 -4.61 16.28
N ASP A 230 17.51 -5.91 16.57
CA ASP A 230 18.42 -6.82 15.86
C ASP A 230 17.99 -7.01 14.40
N VAL A 231 16.67 -7.19 14.18
CA VAL A 231 16.09 -7.33 12.85
C VAL A 231 16.29 -6.05 12.05
N ARG A 232 15.99 -4.89 12.64
CA ARG A 232 16.18 -3.60 11.99
C ARG A 232 17.63 -3.37 11.59
N ALA A 233 18.57 -3.58 12.51
CA ALA A 233 19.99 -3.39 12.25
C ALA A 233 20.50 -4.29 11.11
N PHE A 234 20.03 -5.55 11.07
CA PHE A 234 20.36 -6.45 9.96
C PHE A 234 19.87 -5.92 8.61
N PHE A 235 18.61 -5.49 8.52
CA PHE A 235 18.04 -4.99 7.27
C PHE A 235 18.53 -3.59 6.88
N GLU A 236 18.96 -2.78 7.85
CA GLU A 236 19.67 -1.53 7.63
C GLU A 236 21.00 -1.77 6.93
N GLN A 237 21.87 -2.61 7.50
CA GLN A 237 23.15 -2.97 6.88
C GLN A 237 22.94 -3.60 5.50
N LEU A 238 21.96 -4.49 5.36
CA LEU A 238 21.61 -5.11 4.08
C LEU A 238 21.22 -4.06 3.02
N GLY A 239 20.43 -3.07 3.42
CA GLY A 239 20.01 -1.96 2.56
C GLY A 239 21.19 -1.09 2.14
N GLU A 240 22.08 -0.75 3.08
CA GLU A 240 23.30 0.01 2.81
C GLU A 240 24.24 -0.73 1.84
N ASP A 241 24.48 -2.03 2.08
CA ASP A 241 25.29 -2.87 1.18
C ASP A 241 24.71 -2.88 -0.25
N LEU A 242 23.38 -2.99 -0.36
CA LEU A 242 22.70 -2.99 -1.66
C LEU A 242 22.75 -1.61 -2.33
N CYS A 243 22.65 -0.52 -1.57
CA CYS A 243 22.85 0.84 -2.05
C CYS A 243 24.28 1.09 -2.54
N GLN A 244 25.29 0.53 -1.88
CA GLN A 244 26.67 0.60 -2.36
C GLN A 244 26.86 -0.18 -3.68
N ALA A 245 26.19 -1.32 -3.83
CA ALA A 245 26.23 -2.12 -5.05
C ALA A 245 25.45 -1.48 -6.22
N LEU A 246 24.39 -0.73 -5.92
CA LEU A 246 23.47 -0.13 -6.91
C LEU A 246 23.22 1.37 -6.62
N PRO A 247 24.26 2.22 -6.60
CA PRO A 247 24.19 3.59 -6.07
C PRO A 247 23.33 4.53 -6.91
N ASP A 248 23.18 4.23 -8.21
CA ASP A 248 22.36 5.00 -9.15
C ASP A 248 20.88 4.61 -9.11
N LEU A 249 20.55 3.48 -8.45
CA LEU A 249 19.19 2.93 -8.41
C LEU A 249 18.56 3.04 -7.03
N LEU A 250 19.35 2.85 -5.97
CA LEU A 250 18.86 2.69 -4.60
C LEU A 250 19.39 3.75 -3.66
N THR A 251 18.62 4.04 -2.61
CA THR A 251 19.02 4.93 -1.52
C THR A 251 18.37 4.49 -0.21
N THR A 252 19.04 4.74 0.91
CA THR A 252 18.46 4.64 2.27
C THR A 252 18.07 6.03 2.82
N ASP A 253 18.22 7.08 2.01
CA ASP A 253 17.85 8.45 2.39
C ASP A 253 16.32 8.64 2.39
N TYR A 254 15.78 8.95 3.57
CA TYR A 254 14.36 9.18 3.74
C TYR A 254 13.91 10.53 3.18
N ASP A 255 14.78 11.53 3.05
CA ASP A 255 14.46 12.81 2.44
C ASP A 255 14.28 12.65 0.93
N ILE A 256 13.07 12.92 0.43
CA ILE A 256 12.72 12.83 -1.00
C ILE A 256 13.69 13.64 -1.85
N ALA A 257 14.13 14.82 -1.38
CA ALA A 257 15.10 15.64 -2.11
C ALA A 257 16.47 14.95 -2.24
N GLY A 258 16.93 14.28 -1.17
CA GLY A 258 18.18 13.53 -1.14
C GLY A 258 18.14 12.20 -1.92
N ARG A 259 16.94 11.68 -2.23
CA ARG A 259 16.81 10.46 -3.04
C ARG A 259 17.32 10.64 -4.47
N GLY A 260 17.23 11.82 -5.06
CA GLY A 260 17.73 12.08 -6.41
C GLY A 260 17.12 11.16 -7.48
N GLY A 261 15.83 10.80 -7.33
CA GLY A 261 15.14 9.89 -8.26
C GLY A 261 15.41 8.39 -8.05
N ARG A 262 16.14 8.02 -7.00
CA ARG A 262 16.42 6.62 -6.62
C ARG A 262 15.29 6.02 -5.79
N ILE A 263 15.22 4.70 -5.77
CA ILE A 263 14.25 3.92 -5.00
C ILE A 263 14.69 3.89 -3.55
N LEU A 264 13.79 4.25 -2.64
CA LEU A 264 14.03 4.09 -1.22
C LEU A 264 14.00 2.62 -0.84
N VAL A 265 15.04 2.15 -0.16
CA VAL A 265 15.08 0.87 0.55
C VAL A 265 14.63 1.12 1.99
N ASP A 266 13.32 1.12 2.24
CA ASP A 266 12.76 1.36 3.57
C ASP A 266 12.80 0.07 4.40
N TYR A 267 13.86 -0.05 5.19
CA TYR A 267 14.02 -1.06 6.24
C TYR A 267 13.41 -0.62 7.58
N ALA A 268 13.05 0.66 7.74
CA ALA A 268 12.59 1.18 9.02
C ALA A 268 11.21 0.66 9.41
N GLN A 269 10.48 0.01 8.49
CA GLN A 269 9.27 -0.76 8.79
C GLN A 269 9.51 -1.88 9.82
N ASN A 270 10.75 -2.38 9.94
CA ASN A 270 11.16 -3.38 10.93
C ASN A 270 11.35 -2.76 12.34
N SER A 271 10.42 -1.93 12.78
CA SER A 271 10.44 -1.33 14.12
C SER A 271 9.21 -1.75 14.90
N ARG A 272 9.35 -1.91 16.22
CA ARG A 272 8.22 -2.20 17.11
C ARG A 272 7.11 -1.17 16.93
N ALA A 273 5.85 -1.61 16.96
CA ALA A 273 4.67 -0.77 16.84
C ALA A 273 4.51 0.03 15.53
N LYS A 274 5.40 -0.19 14.54
CA LYS A 274 5.11 0.15 13.15
C LYS A 274 4.26 -0.93 12.51
N THR A 275 3.54 -0.53 11.47
CA THR A 275 2.62 -1.40 10.75
C THR A 275 2.84 -1.27 9.27
N THR A 276 2.74 -2.40 8.57
CA THR A 276 2.87 -2.47 7.13
C THR A 276 1.55 -2.93 6.52
N VAL A 277 1.23 -2.43 5.33
CA VAL A 277 -0.02 -2.82 4.65
C VAL A 277 -0.07 -4.34 4.46
N ALA A 278 -1.11 -4.94 5.04
CA ALA A 278 -1.24 -6.39 5.11
C ALA A 278 -1.42 -6.99 3.70
N PRO A 279 -0.96 -8.23 3.48
CA PRO A 279 -1.37 -9.01 2.31
C PRO A 279 -2.89 -8.98 2.11
N TYR A 280 -3.30 -8.77 0.87
CA TYR A 280 -4.70 -8.65 0.43
C TYR A 280 -5.46 -7.41 0.93
N SER A 281 -4.82 -6.46 1.60
CA SER A 281 -5.46 -5.16 1.90
C SER A 281 -5.76 -4.38 0.62
N VAL A 282 -6.95 -3.79 0.55
CA VAL A 282 -7.34 -2.86 -0.53
C VAL A 282 -6.63 -1.52 -0.34
N ARG A 283 -6.36 -0.79 -1.43
CA ARG A 283 -5.70 0.52 -1.42
C ARG A 283 -6.65 1.63 -1.91
N PRO A 284 -6.56 2.85 -1.36
CA PRO A 284 -7.41 3.99 -1.69
C PRO A 284 -6.89 4.70 -2.95
N LYS A 285 -6.78 3.95 -4.06
CA LYS A 285 -6.37 4.44 -5.37
C LYS A 285 -7.44 4.08 -6.41
N PRO A 286 -7.48 4.76 -7.57
CA PRO A 286 -8.37 4.38 -8.68
C PRO A 286 -8.25 2.88 -8.99
N GLY A 287 -9.38 2.24 -9.24
CA GLY A 287 -9.51 0.80 -9.44
C GLY A 287 -9.58 -0.02 -8.14
N ALA A 288 -9.37 0.59 -6.97
CA ALA A 288 -9.25 -0.11 -5.68
C ALA A 288 -8.26 -1.30 -5.73
N PRO A 289 -6.99 -1.03 -6.07
CA PRO A 289 -5.97 -2.06 -6.20
C PRO A 289 -5.68 -2.72 -4.85
N VAL A 290 -5.06 -3.89 -4.90
CA VAL A 290 -4.82 -4.73 -3.72
C VAL A 290 -3.32 -4.91 -3.48
N ALA A 291 -2.92 -4.89 -2.21
CA ALA A 291 -1.59 -5.30 -1.77
C ALA A 291 -1.41 -6.81 -1.94
N LEU A 292 -1.08 -7.24 -3.15
CA LEU A 292 -1.23 -8.62 -3.61
C LEU A 292 0.09 -9.40 -3.54
N PRO A 293 0.13 -10.55 -2.86
CA PRO A 293 1.23 -11.49 -3.03
C PRO A 293 1.31 -12.04 -4.45
N VAL A 294 2.53 -12.11 -4.98
CA VAL A 294 2.82 -12.62 -6.32
C VAL A 294 3.98 -13.59 -6.26
N THR A 295 4.21 -14.34 -7.32
CA THR A 295 5.46 -15.11 -7.43
C THR A 295 6.60 -14.20 -7.91
N TRP A 296 7.85 -14.62 -7.67
CA TRP A 296 9.00 -13.95 -8.26
C TRP A 296 8.99 -13.99 -9.79
N ASP A 297 8.43 -15.04 -10.40
CA ASP A 297 8.32 -15.16 -11.85
C ASP A 297 7.29 -14.20 -12.43
N GLU A 298 6.12 -14.08 -11.78
CA GLU A 298 5.14 -13.04 -12.13
C GLU A 298 5.74 -11.64 -11.99
N LEU A 299 6.48 -11.36 -10.92
CA LEU A 299 7.06 -10.02 -10.74
C LEU A 299 8.10 -9.67 -11.81
N LYS A 300 8.85 -10.66 -12.30
CA LYS A 300 9.88 -10.48 -13.35
C LYS A 300 9.28 -10.38 -14.76
N ASP A 301 8.07 -10.89 -14.97
CA ASP A 301 7.44 -10.90 -16.29
C ASP A 301 7.15 -9.45 -16.75
N PRO A 302 7.70 -9.00 -17.89
CA PRO A 302 7.43 -7.66 -18.42
C PRO A 302 5.94 -7.40 -18.73
N SER A 303 5.15 -8.46 -18.93
CA SER A 303 3.71 -8.39 -19.16
C SER A 303 2.89 -8.28 -17.86
N PHE A 304 3.53 -8.40 -16.69
CA PHE A 304 2.86 -8.30 -15.41
C PHE A 304 2.28 -6.90 -15.20
N ASN A 305 0.96 -6.82 -15.32
CA ASN A 305 0.21 -5.62 -15.03
C ASN A 305 -0.32 -5.67 -13.59
N ARG A 306 0.23 -4.84 -12.70
CA ARG A 306 -0.25 -4.73 -11.32
C ARG A 306 -1.64 -4.09 -11.21
N GLU A 307 -2.03 -3.24 -12.16
CA GLU A 307 -3.27 -2.46 -12.11
C GLU A 307 -4.51 -3.33 -12.34
N GLN A 308 -4.35 -4.52 -12.94
CA GLN A 308 -5.46 -5.45 -13.14
C GLN A 308 -5.97 -6.08 -11.83
N TRP A 309 -5.18 -6.01 -10.75
CA TRP A 309 -5.46 -6.67 -9.47
C TRP A 309 -6.16 -5.72 -8.50
N THR A 310 -7.48 -5.83 -8.48
CA THR A 310 -8.40 -4.95 -7.76
C THR A 310 -9.26 -5.76 -6.80
N LEU A 311 -10.03 -5.07 -5.94
CA LEU A 311 -11.00 -5.77 -5.09
C LEU A 311 -11.98 -6.67 -5.89
N ARG A 312 -12.23 -6.35 -7.17
CA ARG A 312 -13.17 -7.10 -8.02
C ARG A 312 -12.52 -8.31 -8.70
N THR A 313 -11.21 -8.29 -8.94
CA THR A 313 -10.51 -9.35 -9.70
C THR A 313 -9.72 -10.32 -8.81
N VAL A 314 -9.27 -9.85 -7.65
CA VAL A 314 -8.46 -10.70 -6.74
C VAL A 314 -9.22 -11.91 -6.19
N PRO A 315 -10.52 -11.86 -5.85
CA PRO A 315 -11.24 -13.06 -5.40
C PRO A 315 -11.18 -14.23 -6.39
N GLU A 316 -11.39 -13.95 -7.68
CA GLU A 316 -11.28 -14.97 -8.73
C GLU A 316 -9.84 -15.49 -8.88
N ARG A 317 -8.85 -14.59 -8.81
CA ARG A 317 -7.44 -14.99 -8.82
C ARG A 317 -7.13 -15.95 -7.67
N VAL A 318 -7.50 -15.61 -6.44
CA VAL A 318 -7.26 -16.46 -5.26
C VAL A 318 -7.96 -17.80 -5.40
N ALA A 319 -9.19 -17.84 -5.94
CA ALA A 319 -9.87 -19.10 -6.22
C ALA A 319 -9.12 -19.97 -7.24
N LYS A 320 -8.46 -19.36 -8.23
CA LYS A 320 -7.74 -20.05 -9.29
C LYS A 320 -6.35 -20.54 -8.89
N VAL A 321 -5.55 -19.69 -8.23
CA VAL A 321 -4.13 -19.96 -7.94
C VAL A 321 -3.82 -20.15 -6.45
N GLY A 322 -4.82 -19.98 -5.58
CA GLY A 322 -4.64 -20.03 -4.14
C GLY A 322 -3.94 -18.80 -3.57
N ASP A 323 -3.40 -18.98 -2.37
CA ASP A 323 -2.63 -17.97 -1.64
C ASP A 323 -1.14 -18.15 -1.92
N LEU A 324 -0.57 -17.25 -2.73
CA LEU A 324 0.82 -17.34 -3.17
C LEU A 324 1.84 -17.00 -2.06
N LEU A 325 1.40 -16.44 -0.93
CA LEU A 325 2.25 -16.19 0.22
C LEU A 325 2.17 -17.32 1.27
N GLU A 326 1.22 -18.24 1.15
CA GLU A 326 1.05 -19.38 2.07
C GLU A 326 2.34 -20.20 2.28
N PRO A 327 3.18 -20.45 1.26
CA PRO A 327 4.44 -21.15 1.46
C PRO A 327 5.38 -20.47 2.47
N ALA A 328 5.32 -19.13 2.60
CA ALA A 328 6.14 -18.38 3.54
C ALA A 328 5.81 -18.70 5.00
N LEU A 329 4.55 -19.03 5.30
CA LEU A 329 4.09 -19.40 6.65
C LEU A 329 4.72 -20.70 7.16
N ARG A 330 5.25 -21.52 6.26
CA ARG A 330 5.91 -22.80 6.56
C ARG A 330 7.42 -22.67 6.67
N VAL A 331 7.99 -21.53 6.29
CA VAL A 331 9.43 -21.29 6.39
C VAL A 331 9.80 -21.01 7.84
N LYS A 332 10.78 -21.75 8.35
CA LYS A 332 11.41 -21.53 9.66
C LYS A 332 12.84 -21.10 9.41
N GLN A 333 13.15 -19.84 9.73
CA GLN A 333 14.48 -19.27 9.52
C GLN A 333 14.75 -18.17 10.55
N ARG A 334 16.03 -17.95 10.82
CA ARG A 334 16.55 -16.99 11.77
C ARG A 334 17.52 -16.08 11.05
N LEU A 335 17.78 -14.90 11.61
CA LEU A 335 18.84 -14.05 11.10
C LEU A 335 20.18 -14.81 11.19
N PRO A 336 21.06 -14.69 10.19
CA PRO A 336 22.40 -15.25 10.28
C PRO A 336 23.14 -14.58 11.44
N ALA A 337 24.10 -15.29 12.03
CA ALA A 337 24.99 -14.70 13.03
C ALA A 337 25.69 -13.47 12.44
N ALA A 338 25.81 -12.40 13.24
CA ALA A 338 26.62 -11.24 12.88
C ALA A 338 28.05 -11.73 12.59
N ARG A 339 28.60 -11.33 11.44
CA ARG A 339 29.96 -11.68 11.02
C ARG A 339 30.99 -10.73 11.57
#